data_AF-A0A7S3YQY3-F1
#
_entry.id   AF-A0A7S3YQY3-F1
#
_cell.length_a   1.000
_cell.length_b   1.000
_cell.length_c   1.000
_cell.angle_alpha   90.00
_cell.angle_beta   90.00
_cell.angle_gamma   90.00
#
_symmetry.space_group_name_H-M   'P 1'
#
loop_
_entity.id
_entity.type
_entity.pdbx_description
1 polymer ?
#
loop_
_entity_poly.entity_id
_entity_poly.type
_entity_poly.pdbx_seq_one_letter_code
_entity_poly.pdbx_strand_id
1 'polypeptide(L)'
;IDNLSFRQPLGGIFVSTHDKRAPPLFTFNKPASPELAILAEDGNPQPLVDLFQKQHGVSQAFSVPGPVAPGASTNFSLKMSGDEYLSLGTMAINTNDCFVALNGEKVSLAAGGKRRSSAEYYLAGLDAGSEVNNELCSFIPGPACAPMSGNKRATEGAEGFVHVHRGFFGINEGSDVAFNIDENDVSARGSPLTQARYDWRNPMALVTVSKCEIKAQGKHGVRRSNRNSYGNNIDLNTSRRFDAKVYLYNEGDYADKDVDVYFYASRDQSFGPLDREEGFLGKYENQYLEPYATGEYEYKNIHASWGHGKRYIIAAWKSACDKTDYSWVVLGEVNIRQ
;
A
#
# COMPACT_ATOMS: atom_id res chain seq x y z
N ILE A 1 -4.20 -4.91 -4.89
CA ILE A 1 -5.66 -5.01 -5.09
C ILE A 1 -5.87 -5.09 -6.58
N ASP A 2 -6.44 -6.19 -7.04
CA ASP A 2 -6.73 -6.43 -8.44
C ASP A 2 -8.23 -6.24 -8.65
N ASN A 3 -8.59 -5.41 -9.63
CA ASN A 3 -9.97 -5.24 -10.03
C ASN A 3 -10.37 -6.37 -10.99
N LEU A 4 -11.12 -7.34 -10.47
CA LEU A 4 -11.58 -8.53 -11.22
C LEU A 4 -12.91 -8.30 -11.93
N SER A 5 -13.58 -7.19 -11.65
CA SER A 5 -14.88 -6.89 -12.23
C SER A 5 -14.79 -6.51 -13.71
N PHE A 6 -15.88 -6.76 -14.43
CA PHE A 6 -16.04 -6.32 -15.80
C PHE A 6 -16.71 -4.94 -15.81
N ARG A 7 -16.05 -3.94 -16.40
CA ARG A 7 -16.60 -2.57 -16.59
C ARG A 7 -17.01 -1.81 -15.32
N GLN A 8 -16.59 -2.25 -14.13
CA GLN A 8 -16.76 -1.52 -12.87
C GLN A 8 -15.40 -0.96 -12.39
N PRO A 9 -15.06 0.32 -12.65
CA PRO A 9 -13.89 0.92 -12.03
C PRO A 9 -14.05 0.94 -10.50
N LEU A 10 -12.99 0.66 -9.75
CA LEU A 10 -13.00 0.83 -8.30
C LEU A 10 -12.58 2.25 -7.94
N GLY A 11 -13.32 2.92 -7.05
CA GLY A 11 -13.09 4.30 -6.64
C GLY A 11 -11.85 4.52 -5.76
N GLY A 12 -11.86 5.62 -5.00
CA GLY A 12 -10.87 5.83 -3.95
C GLY A 12 -11.02 4.74 -2.87
N ILE A 13 -9.89 4.25 -2.37
CA ILE A 13 -9.88 3.11 -1.46
C ILE A 13 -9.59 3.59 -0.04
N PHE A 14 -10.50 3.34 0.89
CA PHE A 14 -10.25 3.44 2.32
C PHE A 14 -9.41 2.25 2.78
N VAL A 15 -8.40 2.51 3.62
CA VAL A 15 -7.55 1.49 4.24
C VAL A 15 -7.39 1.80 5.72
N SER A 16 -7.52 0.80 6.59
CA SER A 16 -7.15 0.91 8.00
C SER A 16 -6.50 -0.35 8.54
N THR A 17 -5.46 -0.20 9.35
CA THR A 17 -4.95 -1.27 10.20
C THR A 17 -5.30 -0.99 11.65
N HIS A 18 -5.71 -2.03 12.37
CA HIS A 18 -6.25 -1.89 13.71
C HIS A 18 -6.13 -3.18 14.52
N ASP A 19 -6.32 -3.09 15.83
CA ASP A 19 -6.51 -4.24 16.68
C ASP A 19 -8.00 -4.62 16.82
N LYS A 20 -8.28 -5.67 17.59
CA LYS A 20 -9.63 -6.23 17.79
C LYS A 20 -10.64 -5.30 18.50
N ARG A 21 -10.20 -4.15 19.03
CA ARG A 21 -11.05 -3.17 19.73
C ARG A 21 -11.68 -2.18 18.78
N ALA A 22 -11.10 -1.97 17.60
CA ALA A 22 -11.70 -1.13 16.59
C ALA A 22 -12.97 -1.78 16.02
N PRO A 23 -14.01 -0.98 15.69
CA PRO A 23 -15.23 -1.51 15.10
C PRO A 23 -14.99 -2.03 13.68
N PRO A 24 -15.80 -2.99 13.19
CA PRO A 24 -15.78 -3.37 11.79
C PRO A 24 -16.25 -2.20 10.91
N LEU A 25 -15.89 -2.24 9.61
CA LEU A 25 -16.35 -1.26 8.63
C LEU A 25 -17.88 -1.33 8.45
N PHE A 26 -18.46 -2.53 8.50
CA PHE A 26 -19.91 -2.75 8.45
C PHE A 26 -20.32 -4.04 9.15
N THR A 27 -21.62 -4.25 9.30
CA THR A 27 -22.20 -5.53 9.72
C THR A 27 -23.31 -5.89 8.74
N PHE A 28 -23.31 -7.12 8.23
CA PHE A 28 -24.39 -7.59 7.36
C PHE A 28 -25.75 -7.47 8.05
N ASN A 29 -26.79 -7.18 7.26
CA ASN A 29 -28.15 -7.01 7.77
C ASN A 29 -28.27 -5.87 8.81
N LYS A 30 -27.39 -4.87 8.71
CA LYS A 30 -27.47 -3.60 9.44
C LYS A 30 -27.33 -2.44 8.44
N PRO A 31 -27.93 -1.27 8.73
CA PRO A 31 -27.71 -0.08 7.93
C PRO A 31 -26.21 0.25 7.82
N ALA A 32 -25.78 0.72 6.65
CA ALA A 32 -24.46 1.33 6.49
C ALA A 32 -24.31 2.55 7.41
N SER A 33 -23.08 2.84 7.86
CA SER A 33 -22.82 4.12 8.51
C SER A 33 -22.91 5.25 7.48
N PRO A 34 -23.16 6.51 7.90
CA PRO A 34 -23.15 7.65 6.97
C PRO A 34 -21.85 7.76 6.17
N GLU A 35 -20.71 7.47 6.78
CA GLU A 35 -19.39 7.52 6.14
C GLU A 35 -19.21 6.39 5.11
N LEU A 36 -19.72 5.19 5.40
CA LEU A 36 -19.72 4.08 4.45
C LEU A 36 -20.66 4.36 3.27
N ALA A 37 -21.84 4.95 3.52
CA ALA A 37 -22.75 5.37 2.46
C ALA A 37 -22.07 6.38 1.53
N ILE A 38 -21.37 7.39 2.06
CA ILE A 38 -20.60 8.34 1.23
C ILE A 38 -19.51 7.64 0.42
N LEU A 39 -18.79 6.66 1.00
CA LEU A 39 -17.85 5.86 0.22
C LEU A 39 -18.55 5.13 -0.92
N ALA A 40 -19.68 4.47 -0.64
CA ALA A 40 -20.41 3.64 -1.58
C ALA A 40 -21.14 4.45 -2.66
N GLU A 41 -21.61 5.66 -2.35
CA GLU A 41 -22.38 6.54 -3.24
C GLU A 41 -21.49 7.49 -4.07
N ASP A 42 -20.42 8.03 -3.49
CA ASP A 42 -19.59 9.06 -4.13
C ASP A 42 -18.16 8.57 -4.47
N GLY A 43 -17.79 7.37 -4.04
CA GLY A 43 -16.41 6.88 -4.16
C GLY A 43 -15.42 7.66 -3.31
N ASN A 44 -15.90 8.38 -2.29
CA ASN A 44 -15.10 9.24 -1.42
C ASN A 44 -14.75 8.54 -0.09
N PRO A 45 -13.49 8.10 0.10
CA PRO A 45 -13.07 7.41 1.33
C PRO A 45 -12.79 8.34 2.50
N GLN A 46 -12.70 9.66 2.31
CA GLN A 46 -12.19 10.56 3.32
C GLN A 46 -13.01 10.58 4.62
N PRO A 47 -14.36 10.54 4.60
CA PRO A 47 -15.14 10.47 5.85
C PRO A 47 -14.82 9.24 6.69
N LEU A 48 -14.58 8.08 6.06
CA LEU A 48 -14.16 6.87 6.77
C LEU A 48 -12.76 7.00 7.36
N VAL A 49 -11.83 7.64 6.62
CA VAL A 49 -10.49 7.95 7.14
C VAL A 49 -10.59 8.81 8.40
N ASP A 50 -11.35 9.91 8.34
CA ASP A 50 -11.51 10.84 9.47
C ASP A 50 -12.20 10.20 10.67
N LEU A 51 -13.12 9.26 10.43
CA LEU A 51 -13.79 8.47 11.46
C LEU A 51 -12.80 7.51 12.13
N PHE A 52 -12.12 6.66 11.35
CA PHE A 52 -11.26 5.60 11.87
C PHE A 52 -10.02 6.14 12.56
N GLN A 53 -9.44 7.25 12.11
CA GLN A 53 -8.30 7.89 12.78
C GLN A 53 -8.59 8.28 14.23
N LYS A 54 -9.87 8.46 14.59
CA LYS A 54 -10.30 8.83 15.95
C LYS A 54 -10.72 7.61 16.79
N GLN A 55 -10.78 6.41 16.20
CA GLN A 55 -11.25 5.21 16.90
C GLN A 55 -10.15 4.60 17.77
N HIS A 56 -10.55 4.09 18.93
CA HIS A 56 -9.65 3.33 19.79
C HIS A 56 -9.24 2.02 19.11
N GLY A 57 -7.94 1.71 19.16
CA GLY A 57 -7.39 0.48 18.57
C GLY A 57 -7.05 0.59 17.09
N VAL A 58 -7.25 1.74 16.43
CA VAL A 58 -6.76 1.98 15.07
C VAL A 58 -5.28 2.39 15.12
N SER A 59 -4.44 1.66 14.39
CA SER A 59 -3.01 1.96 14.23
C SER A 59 -2.77 3.01 13.13
N GLN A 60 -3.47 2.86 12.00
CA GLN A 60 -3.46 3.85 10.91
C GLN A 60 -4.75 3.77 10.10
N ALA A 61 -5.15 4.89 9.50
CA ALA A 61 -6.17 4.94 8.48
C ALA A 61 -5.84 6.02 7.44
N PHE A 62 -5.97 5.67 6.16
CA PHE A 62 -5.63 6.53 5.03
C PHE A 62 -6.41 6.13 3.77
N SER A 63 -6.35 6.99 2.75
CA SER A 63 -6.95 6.72 1.44
C SER A 63 -5.88 6.43 0.39
N VAL A 64 -6.16 5.51 -0.52
CA VAL A 64 -5.38 5.27 -1.74
C VAL A 64 -6.15 5.85 -2.93
N PRO A 65 -5.52 6.67 -3.79
CA PRO A 65 -6.19 7.26 -4.94
C PRO A 65 -6.74 6.20 -5.91
N GLY A 66 -7.95 6.45 -6.42
CA GLY A 66 -8.54 5.75 -7.55
C GLY A 66 -8.61 6.64 -8.81
N PRO A 67 -9.29 6.17 -9.88
CA PRO A 67 -9.92 4.87 -9.99
C PRO A 67 -8.96 3.74 -10.40
N VAL A 68 -9.24 2.51 -9.95
CA VAL A 68 -8.60 1.28 -10.47
C VAL A 68 -9.46 0.73 -11.60
N ALA A 69 -8.97 0.84 -12.83
CA ALA A 69 -9.69 0.38 -14.01
C ALA A 69 -9.98 -1.14 -13.97
N PRO A 70 -11.03 -1.62 -14.65
CA PRO A 70 -11.29 -3.06 -14.82
C PRO A 70 -10.06 -3.81 -15.35
N GLY A 71 -9.69 -4.93 -14.72
CA GLY A 71 -8.51 -5.73 -15.06
C GLY A 71 -7.16 -5.11 -14.65
N ALA A 72 -7.16 -3.91 -14.07
CA ALA A 72 -5.97 -3.27 -13.54
C ALA A 72 -5.78 -3.54 -12.05
N SER A 73 -4.60 -3.20 -11.54
CA SER A 73 -4.21 -3.38 -10.15
C SER A 73 -3.67 -2.09 -9.55
N THR A 74 -3.87 -1.91 -8.26
CA THR A 74 -3.16 -0.90 -7.46
C THR A 74 -2.46 -1.56 -6.28
N ASN A 75 -1.36 -0.96 -5.85
CA ASN A 75 -0.54 -1.43 -4.73
C ASN A 75 -0.12 -0.25 -3.85
N PHE A 76 0.07 -0.55 -2.57
CA PHE A 76 0.56 0.38 -1.56
C PHE A 76 1.19 -0.43 -0.42
N SER A 77 2.04 0.24 0.34
CA SER A 77 2.72 -0.34 1.50
C SER A 77 2.13 0.23 2.78
N LEU A 78 2.11 -0.58 3.82
CA LEU A 78 1.62 -0.22 5.15
C LEU A 78 2.50 -0.89 6.20
N LYS A 79 2.66 -0.24 7.36
CA LYS A 79 3.38 -0.81 8.49
C LYS A 79 2.38 -1.47 9.43
N MET A 80 2.47 -2.79 9.58
CA MET A 80 1.62 -3.56 10.51
C MET A 80 2.46 -4.24 11.58
N SER A 81 1.91 -4.30 12.79
CA SER A 81 2.35 -5.30 13.76
C SER A 81 1.81 -6.69 13.40
N GLY A 82 2.48 -7.75 13.83
CA GLY A 82 2.20 -9.14 13.37
C GLY A 82 0.82 -9.73 13.76
N ASP A 83 0.01 -9.00 14.53
CA ASP A 83 -1.31 -9.43 15.02
C ASP A 83 -2.45 -8.45 14.65
N GLU A 84 -2.19 -7.50 13.75
CA GLU A 84 -3.18 -6.51 13.32
C GLU A 84 -4.22 -7.07 12.34
N TYR A 85 -5.35 -6.38 12.32
CA TYR A 85 -6.43 -6.56 11.39
C TYR A 85 -6.34 -5.51 10.28
N LEU A 86 -6.75 -5.88 9.08
CA LEU A 86 -6.83 -5.01 7.92
C LEU A 86 -8.29 -4.83 7.52
N SER A 87 -8.72 -3.58 7.45
CA SER A 87 -9.98 -3.16 6.84
C SER A 87 -9.72 -2.35 5.58
N LEU A 88 -10.54 -2.59 4.56
CA LEU A 88 -10.47 -1.92 3.27
C LEU A 88 -11.87 -1.71 2.70
N GLY A 89 -12.11 -0.60 2.01
CA GLY A 89 -13.36 -0.36 1.30
C GLY A 89 -13.17 0.50 0.06
N THR A 90 -13.88 0.20 -1.02
CA THR A 90 -13.91 1.02 -2.25
C THR A 90 -15.23 0.89 -2.96
N MET A 91 -15.72 1.97 -3.57
CA MET A 91 -16.90 1.93 -4.44
C MET A 91 -16.63 1.16 -5.73
N ALA A 92 -17.63 0.47 -6.27
CA ALA A 92 -17.73 0.12 -7.68
C ALA A 92 -18.42 1.26 -8.42
N ILE A 93 -17.67 2.07 -9.17
CA ILE A 93 -18.07 3.43 -9.57
C ILE A 93 -19.34 3.48 -10.44
N ASN A 94 -19.55 2.53 -11.36
CA ASN A 94 -20.73 2.58 -12.24
C ASN A 94 -21.96 1.93 -11.57
N THR A 95 -22.20 2.26 -10.31
CA THR A 95 -23.33 1.80 -9.48
C THR A 95 -23.81 2.94 -8.58
N ASN A 96 -25.01 2.84 -8.00
CA ASN A 96 -25.54 3.84 -7.06
C ASN A 96 -24.87 3.72 -5.69
N ASP A 97 -24.78 2.53 -5.11
CA ASP A 97 -24.19 2.33 -3.77
C ASP A 97 -23.49 0.96 -3.60
N CYS A 98 -22.94 0.41 -4.69
CA CYS A 98 -22.14 -0.81 -4.60
C CYS A 98 -20.71 -0.50 -4.14
N PHE A 99 -20.23 -1.29 -3.18
CA PHE A 99 -18.86 -1.23 -2.69
C PHE A 99 -18.25 -2.64 -2.55
N VAL A 100 -16.93 -2.69 -2.45
CA VAL A 100 -16.15 -3.90 -2.20
C VAL A 100 -15.30 -3.66 -0.96
N ALA A 101 -15.29 -4.61 -0.04
CA ALA A 101 -14.62 -4.41 1.24
C ALA A 101 -14.00 -5.68 1.83
N LEU A 102 -12.86 -5.47 2.51
CA LEU A 102 -12.26 -6.39 3.46
C LEU A 102 -12.64 -5.87 4.85
N ASN A 103 -13.36 -6.64 5.64
CA ASN A 103 -14.04 -6.12 6.84
C ASN A 103 -13.36 -6.57 8.15
N GLY A 104 -12.14 -6.11 8.37
CA GLY A 104 -11.36 -6.42 9.58
C GLY A 104 -10.86 -7.86 9.57
N GLU A 105 -10.06 -8.21 8.57
CA GLU A 105 -9.44 -9.53 8.49
C GLU A 105 -8.10 -9.56 9.22
N LYS A 106 -7.87 -10.59 10.04
CA LYS A 106 -6.60 -10.73 10.76
C LYS A 106 -5.49 -11.13 9.81
N VAL A 107 -4.52 -10.25 9.59
CA VAL A 107 -3.38 -10.52 8.72
C VAL A 107 -2.31 -11.26 9.53
N SER A 108 -2.35 -12.60 9.51
CA SER A 108 -1.29 -13.42 10.14
C SER A 108 -0.33 -13.98 9.10
N LEU A 109 0.82 -13.31 8.94
CA LEU A 109 1.95 -13.80 8.13
C LEU A 109 2.88 -14.75 8.92
N ALA A 110 2.47 -15.15 10.14
CA ALA A 110 3.29 -15.93 11.08
C ALA A 110 2.65 -17.27 11.54
N ALA A 111 1.54 -17.70 10.96
CA ALA A 111 0.79 -18.85 11.49
C ALA A 111 1.54 -20.19 11.37
N GLY A 112 1.93 -20.78 12.52
CA GLY A 112 2.20 -22.22 12.65
C GLY A 112 3.64 -22.70 12.44
N GLY A 113 4.65 -21.86 12.66
CA GLY A 113 6.07 -22.27 12.50
C GLY A 113 6.50 -22.48 11.04
N LYS A 114 5.58 -22.30 10.08
CA LYS A 114 5.83 -22.11 8.66
C LYS A 114 5.36 -20.71 8.31
N ARG A 115 6.28 -19.82 7.93
CA ARG A 115 5.97 -18.44 7.56
C ARG A 115 5.08 -18.48 6.31
N ARG A 116 3.81 -18.06 6.43
CA ARG A 116 2.97 -17.76 5.26
C ARG A 116 3.42 -16.39 4.77
N SER A 117 3.92 -16.35 3.56
CA SER A 117 4.54 -15.15 3.02
C SER A 117 3.50 -14.19 2.43
N SER A 118 2.39 -14.74 1.91
CA SER A 118 1.22 -13.98 1.45
C SER A 118 -0.13 -14.51 1.99
N ALA A 119 -1.16 -13.67 1.92
CA ALA A 119 -2.56 -13.97 2.14
C ALA A 119 -3.41 -13.34 1.02
N GLU A 120 -4.41 -14.08 0.55
CA GLU A 120 -5.29 -13.67 -0.55
C GLU A 120 -6.75 -13.65 -0.08
N TYR A 121 -7.47 -12.58 -0.43
CA TYR A 121 -8.87 -12.38 -0.08
C TYR A 121 -9.66 -12.03 -1.33
N TYR A 122 -10.56 -12.92 -1.75
CA TYR A 122 -11.52 -12.66 -2.82
C TYR A 122 -12.74 -11.97 -2.25
N LEU A 123 -13.04 -10.78 -2.78
CA LEU A 123 -14.07 -9.90 -2.25
C LEU A 123 -15.26 -9.83 -3.21
N ALA A 124 -16.47 -9.95 -2.65
CA ALA A 124 -17.72 -9.76 -3.36
C ALA A 124 -18.09 -8.28 -3.47
N GLY A 125 -18.93 -7.95 -4.45
CA GLY A 125 -19.69 -6.71 -4.46
C GLY A 125 -20.77 -6.72 -3.38
N LEU A 126 -20.84 -5.63 -2.64
CA LEU A 126 -21.75 -5.41 -1.53
C LEU A 126 -22.60 -4.17 -1.83
N ASP A 127 -23.84 -4.23 -1.42
CA ASP A 127 -24.82 -3.16 -1.53
C ASP A 127 -24.88 -2.47 -0.17
N ALA A 128 -24.75 -1.15 -0.12
CA ALA A 128 -24.84 -0.40 1.14
C ALA A 128 -26.28 -0.35 1.68
N GLY A 129 -27.26 -0.52 0.78
CA GLY A 129 -28.68 -0.38 1.03
C GLY A 129 -29.06 1.06 1.38
N SER A 130 -28.24 2.05 1.00
CA SER A 130 -28.48 3.46 1.29
C SER A 130 -29.26 4.14 0.18
N GLU A 131 -29.27 3.56 -1.02
CA GLU A 131 -30.02 4.03 -2.17
C GLU A 131 -30.84 2.93 -2.84
N VAL A 132 -31.87 3.31 -3.60
CA VAL A 132 -32.62 2.37 -4.42
C VAL A 132 -31.82 2.01 -5.68
N ASN A 133 -31.67 0.71 -5.93
CA ASN A 133 -31.06 0.14 -7.13
C ASN A 133 -31.90 0.40 -8.39
N ASN A 134 -31.84 1.63 -8.90
CA ASN A 134 -32.65 2.09 -10.02
C ASN A 134 -31.98 1.92 -11.39
N GLU A 135 -30.66 1.71 -11.46
CA GLU A 135 -29.91 1.51 -12.72
C GLU A 135 -30.08 2.66 -13.75
N LEU A 136 -30.39 3.87 -13.28
CA LEU A 136 -30.56 5.07 -14.10
C LEU A 136 -29.30 5.93 -14.02
N CYS A 137 -28.83 6.44 -15.17
CA CYS A 137 -27.64 7.28 -15.20
C CYS A 137 -27.81 8.58 -14.41
N SER A 138 -29.03 9.09 -14.26
CA SER A 138 -29.31 10.23 -13.37
C SER A 138 -28.86 10.03 -11.90
N PHE A 139 -28.73 8.79 -11.44
CA PHE A 139 -28.45 8.39 -10.05
C PHE A 139 -27.16 7.58 -9.89
N ILE A 140 -26.39 7.40 -10.97
CA ILE A 140 -25.17 6.59 -10.96
C ILE A 140 -24.00 7.49 -11.38
N PRO A 141 -22.89 7.51 -10.62
CA PRO A 141 -21.71 8.25 -11.00
C PRO A 141 -20.91 7.50 -12.05
N GLY A 142 -19.86 8.16 -12.53
CA GLY A 142 -18.82 7.49 -13.30
C GLY A 142 -18.98 7.49 -14.82
N PRO A 143 -17.98 6.91 -15.51
CA PRO A 143 -17.82 7.07 -16.95
C PRO A 143 -18.81 6.25 -17.79
N ALA A 144 -19.58 5.34 -17.19
CA ALA A 144 -20.60 4.60 -17.94
C ALA A 144 -21.67 5.52 -18.51
N CYS A 145 -21.99 6.57 -17.76
CA CYS A 145 -23.02 7.53 -18.08
C CYS A 145 -22.45 8.78 -18.77
N ALA A 146 -23.32 9.55 -19.43
CA ALA A 146 -22.91 10.78 -20.09
C ALA A 146 -22.32 11.78 -19.07
N PRO A 147 -21.37 12.65 -19.46
CA PRO A 147 -20.88 13.70 -18.57
C PRO A 147 -22.03 14.50 -17.97
N MET A 148 -21.98 14.77 -16.66
CA MET A 148 -23.05 15.44 -15.87
C MET A 148 -24.26 14.55 -15.52
N SER A 149 -24.18 13.23 -15.69
CA SER A 149 -25.14 12.33 -15.07
C SER A 149 -25.02 12.45 -13.54
N GLY A 150 -26.15 12.77 -12.90
CA GLY A 150 -26.16 13.71 -11.78
C GLY A 150 -25.73 13.21 -10.41
N ASN A 151 -25.27 11.95 -10.28
CA ASN A 151 -25.12 11.23 -9.00
C ASN A 151 -26.23 11.61 -8.00
N LYS A 152 -27.47 11.71 -8.49
CA LYS A 152 -28.57 12.21 -7.66
C LYS A 152 -28.82 11.17 -6.59
N ARG A 153 -28.93 11.64 -5.35
CA ARG A 153 -29.18 10.75 -4.23
C ARG A 153 -30.64 10.25 -4.23
N ALA A 154 -30.89 8.95 -4.11
CA ALA A 154 -32.23 8.36 -4.09
C ALA A 154 -32.43 7.32 -2.97
N THR A 155 -33.00 7.78 -1.85
CA THR A 155 -33.21 6.95 -0.66
C THR A 155 -34.59 6.29 -0.56
N GLU A 156 -35.58 6.78 -1.32
CA GLU A 156 -36.92 6.23 -1.27
C GLU A 156 -36.94 4.84 -1.92
N GLY A 157 -37.28 3.82 -1.13
CA GLY A 157 -37.24 2.42 -1.58
C GLY A 157 -35.88 1.74 -1.45
N ALA A 158 -34.89 2.39 -0.83
CA ALA A 158 -33.62 1.76 -0.49
C ALA A 158 -33.81 0.56 0.46
N GLU A 159 -32.94 -0.44 0.32
CA GLU A 159 -33.02 -1.71 1.04
C GLU A 159 -32.84 -1.53 2.55
N GLY A 160 -32.04 -0.55 2.97
CA GLY A 160 -31.85 -0.16 4.37
C GLY A 160 -30.84 -1.00 5.15
N PHE A 161 -30.13 -1.92 4.50
CA PHE A 161 -29.11 -2.76 5.14
C PHE A 161 -28.03 -3.24 4.17
N VAL A 162 -26.83 -3.46 4.71
CA VAL A 162 -25.71 -4.01 3.92
C VAL A 162 -25.93 -5.49 3.61
N HIS A 163 -25.83 -5.85 2.33
CA HIS A 163 -25.89 -7.23 1.85
C HIS A 163 -25.01 -7.48 0.61
N VAL A 164 -24.95 -8.73 0.15
CA VAL A 164 -24.27 -9.05 -1.11
C VAL A 164 -25.07 -8.43 -2.25
N HIS A 165 -24.43 -7.58 -3.05
CA HIS A 165 -25.09 -6.93 -4.16
C HIS A 165 -25.48 -7.95 -5.22
N ARG A 166 -26.65 -7.76 -5.81
CA ARG A 166 -27.28 -8.73 -6.70
C ARG A 166 -26.84 -8.62 -8.17
N GLY A 167 -25.90 -7.72 -8.48
CA GLY A 167 -25.56 -7.33 -9.86
C GLY A 167 -26.59 -6.39 -10.52
N PHE A 168 -26.43 -6.15 -11.81
CA PHE A 168 -27.41 -5.44 -12.66
C PHE A 168 -28.47 -6.43 -13.18
N PHE A 169 -29.73 -6.02 -13.20
CA PHE A 169 -30.87 -6.78 -13.72
C PHE A 169 -31.55 -6.12 -14.91
N GLY A 170 -31.16 -4.92 -15.28
CA GLY A 170 -31.76 -4.18 -16.37
C GLY A 170 -33.14 -3.60 -16.01
N ILE A 171 -33.34 -3.22 -14.75
CA ILE A 171 -34.65 -2.91 -14.15
C ILE A 171 -35.31 -1.71 -14.83
N ASN A 172 -34.49 -0.82 -15.38
CA ASN A 172 -34.90 0.44 -16.02
C ASN A 172 -34.21 0.64 -17.37
N GLU A 173 -33.82 -0.44 -18.06
CA GLU A 173 -33.21 -0.36 -19.40
C GLU A 173 -34.07 0.46 -20.36
N GLY A 174 -33.46 1.48 -20.97
CA GLY A 174 -34.13 2.37 -21.94
C GLY A 174 -35.10 3.39 -21.34
N SER A 175 -35.26 3.45 -20.02
CA SER A 175 -36.11 4.45 -19.35
C SER A 175 -35.37 5.75 -19.00
N ASP A 176 -34.04 5.77 -19.18
CA ASP A 176 -33.28 7.01 -19.12
C ASP A 176 -33.47 7.81 -20.41
N VAL A 177 -34.16 8.94 -20.31
CA VAL A 177 -34.47 9.85 -21.43
C VAL A 177 -33.24 10.63 -21.91
N ALA A 178 -32.07 10.40 -21.32
CA ALA A 178 -30.82 10.95 -21.79
C ALA A 178 -30.27 10.11 -22.96
N PHE A 179 -30.67 10.50 -24.18
CA PHE A 179 -30.04 10.22 -25.48
C PHE A 179 -30.63 9.08 -26.33
N ASN A 180 -30.99 9.44 -27.58
CA ASN A 180 -31.08 8.53 -28.72
C ASN A 180 -29.68 8.05 -29.06
N ILE A 181 -29.33 6.86 -28.61
CA ILE A 181 -28.05 6.21 -28.89
C ILE A 181 -28.36 4.93 -29.64
N ASP A 182 -27.62 4.74 -30.73
CA ASP A 182 -27.64 3.51 -31.50
C ASP A 182 -27.17 2.37 -30.60
N GLU A 183 -28.03 1.37 -30.38
CA GLU A 183 -27.75 0.16 -29.61
C GLU A 183 -26.52 -0.61 -30.14
N ASN A 184 -26.14 -0.38 -31.40
CA ASN A 184 -24.97 -0.96 -32.06
C ASN A 184 -23.69 -0.14 -31.88
N ASP A 185 -23.75 1.07 -31.30
CA ASP A 185 -22.55 1.85 -30.99
C ASP A 185 -21.93 1.36 -29.67
N VAL A 186 -20.94 0.47 -29.82
CA VAL A 186 -20.15 -0.10 -28.71
C VAL A 186 -19.19 0.93 -28.11
N SER A 187 -19.07 2.13 -28.69
CA SER A 187 -18.20 3.23 -28.25
C SER A 187 -18.94 4.33 -27.45
N ALA A 188 -20.27 4.28 -27.40
CA ALA A 188 -21.09 5.33 -26.79
C ALA A 188 -21.03 5.33 -25.26
N ARG A 189 -20.19 6.21 -24.70
CA ARG A 189 -20.39 6.76 -23.35
C ARG A 189 -21.81 7.33 -23.26
N GLY A 190 -22.58 6.94 -22.24
CA GLY A 190 -23.99 7.31 -22.12
C GLY A 190 -25.00 6.26 -22.57
N SER A 191 -24.56 5.02 -22.91
CA SER A 191 -25.45 3.87 -23.09
C SER A 191 -26.33 3.59 -21.87
N PRO A 192 -27.57 3.06 -22.01
CA PRO A 192 -28.33 2.58 -20.86
C PRO A 192 -27.47 1.59 -20.09
N LEU A 193 -27.55 1.62 -18.77
CA LEU A 193 -26.87 0.67 -17.90
C LEU A 193 -27.59 -0.68 -18.01
N THR A 194 -27.28 -1.43 -19.06
CA THR A 194 -27.90 -2.73 -19.30
C THR A 194 -27.20 -3.82 -18.51
N GLN A 195 -27.96 -4.85 -18.13
CA GLN A 195 -27.43 -6.07 -17.52
C GLN A 195 -26.32 -6.66 -18.40
N ALA A 196 -26.52 -6.74 -19.71
CA ALA A 196 -25.54 -7.31 -20.64
C ALA A 196 -24.20 -6.55 -20.68
N ARG A 197 -24.17 -5.26 -20.29
CA ARG A 197 -22.98 -4.42 -20.37
C ARG A 197 -22.33 -4.17 -19.01
N TYR A 198 -23.09 -4.14 -17.92
CA TYR A 198 -22.60 -3.66 -16.61
C TYR A 198 -22.79 -4.64 -15.45
N ASP A 199 -23.49 -5.77 -15.66
CA ASP A 199 -23.59 -6.82 -14.66
C ASP A 199 -22.22 -7.47 -14.36
N TRP A 200 -22.10 -8.04 -13.18
CA TRP A 200 -20.92 -8.76 -12.74
C TRP A 200 -21.29 -10.05 -12.01
N ARG A 201 -20.28 -10.91 -11.87
CA ARG A 201 -20.32 -12.05 -10.96
C ARG A 201 -19.19 -11.89 -9.95
N ASN A 202 -19.46 -12.30 -8.72
CA ASN A 202 -18.43 -12.30 -7.70
C ASN A 202 -17.35 -13.35 -8.03
N PRO A 203 -16.07 -13.09 -7.65
CA PRO A 203 -15.58 -11.92 -6.91
C PRO A 203 -15.35 -10.67 -7.80
N MET A 204 -15.47 -9.48 -7.20
CA MET A 204 -15.16 -8.20 -7.87
C MET A 204 -13.73 -7.74 -7.66
N ALA A 205 -13.08 -8.13 -6.56
CA ALA A 205 -11.69 -7.79 -6.30
C ALA A 205 -10.92 -8.93 -5.63
N LEU A 206 -9.60 -8.94 -5.86
CA LEU A 206 -8.65 -9.74 -5.10
C LEU A 206 -7.74 -8.81 -4.31
N VAL A 207 -7.68 -9.01 -3.00
CA VAL A 207 -6.71 -8.35 -2.12
C VAL A 207 -5.63 -9.36 -1.76
N THR A 208 -4.41 -9.09 -2.23
CA THR A 208 -3.22 -9.84 -1.83
C THR A 208 -2.43 -9.01 -0.84
N VAL A 209 -2.15 -9.58 0.32
CA VAL A 209 -1.30 -9.01 1.37
C VAL A 209 -0.07 -9.90 1.48
N SER A 210 1.11 -9.36 1.22
CA SER A 210 2.37 -10.10 1.36
C SER A 210 3.39 -9.28 2.14
N LYS A 211 4.38 -9.97 2.71
CA LYS A 211 5.43 -9.31 3.47
C LYS A 211 6.39 -8.61 2.51
N CYS A 212 6.73 -7.35 2.82
CA CYS A 212 8.00 -6.79 2.34
C CYS A 212 8.90 -6.43 3.52
N GLU A 213 10.12 -6.97 3.54
CA GLU A 213 11.06 -6.82 4.64
C GLU A 213 12.49 -6.84 4.11
N ILE A 214 13.20 -5.72 4.28
CA ILE A 214 14.65 -5.64 4.04
C ILE A 214 15.36 -5.59 5.40
N LYS A 215 16.20 -6.58 5.67
CA LYS A 215 17.11 -6.58 6.83
C LYS A 215 18.52 -6.24 6.39
N ALA A 216 19.34 -5.81 7.35
CA ALA A 216 20.74 -5.55 7.10
C ALA A 216 21.63 -6.23 8.14
N GLN A 217 22.78 -6.72 7.68
CA GLN A 217 23.90 -7.08 8.53
C GLN A 217 25.16 -6.45 7.96
N GLY A 218 25.91 -5.74 8.81
CA GLY A 218 27.11 -5.02 8.41
C GLY A 218 28.36 -5.44 9.16
N LYS A 219 29.51 -5.33 8.49
CA LYS A 219 30.86 -5.49 9.08
C LYS A 219 31.86 -4.61 8.34
N HIS A 220 32.90 -4.13 9.00
CA HIS A 220 33.92 -3.24 8.40
C HIS A 220 35.31 -3.85 8.45
N GLY A 221 36.22 -3.46 7.55
CA GLY A 221 37.52 -4.11 7.44
C GLY A 221 38.67 -3.16 7.17
N VAL A 222 39.86 -3.48 7.72
CA VAL A 222 41.10 -2.72 7.48
C VAL A 222 41.92 -3.40 6.41
N ARG A 223 42.45 -2.62 5.46
CA ARG A 223 43.43 -3.11 4.48
C ARG A 223 44.84 -2.70 4.92
N ARG A 224 45.48 -3.53 5.76
CA ARG A 224 46.94 -3.47 5.90
C ARG A 224 47.57 -4.26 4.76
N SER A 225 48.85 -3.99 4.46
CA SER A 225 49.60 -4.58 3.34
C SER A 225 49.65 -6.12 3.27
N ASN A 226 48.98 -6.88 4.16
CA ASN A 226 48.71 -8.33 4.02
C ASN A 226 47.63 -8.87 4.99
N ARG A 227 46.66 -8.06 5.47
CA ARG A 227 45.52 -8.59 6.25
C ARG A 227 44.24 -7.85 5.88
N ASN A 228 43.32 -8.56 5.22
CA ASN A 228 41.92 -8.18 5.11
C ASN A 228 41.18 -8.83 6.29
N SER A 229 41.15 -8.16 7.43
CA SER A 229 40.36 -8.60 8.59
C SER A 229 39.15 -7.69 8.73
N TYR A 230 37.95 -8.27 8.64
CA TYR A 230 36.69 -7.58 8.90
C TYR A 230 36.32 -7.74 10.39
N GLY A 231 36.12 -6.64 11.11
CA GLY A 231 35.73 -6.56 12.52
C GLY A 231 34.99 -5.26 12.82
N ASN A 232 34.42 -5.16 14.03
CA ASN A 232 33.50 -4.06 14.35
C ASN A 232 34.20 -2.77 14.80
N ASN A 233 35.50 -2.80 15.09
CA ASN A 233 36.27 -1.66 15.61
C ASN A 233 37.60 -1.50 14.85
N ILE A 234 37.94 -0.26 14.46
CA ILE A 234 39.16 0.09 13.73
C ILE A 234 39.92 1.23 14.44
N ASP A 235 41.22 1.06 14.66
CA ASP A 235 42.14 2.13 15.10
C ASP A 235 43.01 2.59 13.91
N LEU A 236 42.80 3.83 13.47
CA LEU A 236 43.41 4.38 12.26
C LEU A 236 44.84 4.87 12.45
N ASN A 237 45.40 4.84 13.67
CA ASN A 237 46.83 5.10 13.86
C ASN A 237 47.72 4.12 13.10
N THR A 238 47.17 3.01 12.65
CA THR A 238 47.91 1.94 11.97
C THR A 238 47.48 1.65 10.54
N SER A 239 46.40 2.25 10.07
CA SER A 239 45.92 2.21 8.68
C SER A 239 45.11 3.45 8.41
N ARG A 240 45.51 4.27 7.43
CA ARG A 240 44.74 5.47 7.04
C ARG A 240 43.56 5.17 6.11
N ARG A 241 43.40 3.91 5.71
CA ARG A 241 42.35 3.46 4.80
C ARG A 241 41.64 2.23 5.35
N PHE A 242 40.33 2.18 5.11
CA PHE A 242 39.49 1.05 5.46
C PHE A 242 38.36 0.89 4.43
N ASP A 243 37.72 -0.27 4.47
CA ASP A 243 36.59 -0.63 3.60
C ASP A 243 35.35 -0.87 4.48
N ALA A 244 34.19 -0.48 3.98
CA ALA A 244 32.90 -0.62 4.65
C ALA A 244 32.00 -1.53 3.82
N LYS A 245 31.37 -2.53 4.46
CA LYS A 245 30.48 -3.49 3.78
C LYS A 245 29.17 -3.67 4.52
N VAL A 246 28.07 -3.71 3.77
CA VAL A 246 26.74 -4.08 4.27
C VAL A 246 26.11 -5.14 3.36
N TYR A 247 25.47 -6.11 3.99
CA TYR A 247 24.64 -7.11 3.35
C TYR A 247 23.19 -6.75 3.61
N LEU A 248 22.41 -6.53 2.55
CA LEU A 248 20.97 -6.35 2.63
C LEU A 248 20.28 -7.65 2.24
N TYR A 249 19.35 -8.10 3.06
CA TYR A 249 18.59 -9.33 2.88
C TYR A 249 17.14 -8.96 2.62
N ASN A 250 16.62 -9.32 1.44
CA ASN A 250 15.20 -9.23 1.19
C ASN A 250 14.54 -10.50 1.71
N GLU A 251 13.89 -10.44 2.87
CA GLU A 251 13.09 -11.55 3.41
C GLU A 251 11.60 -11.44 3.01
N GLY A 252 11.27 -10.49 2.11
CA GLY A 252 9.95 -10.30 1.54
C GLY A 252 9.70 -11.11 0.27
N ASP A 253 8.44 -11.13 -0.16
CA ASP A 253 7.98 -11.85 -1.36
C ASP A 253 8.18 -11.09 -2.67
N TYR A 254 8.48 -9.79 -2.58
CA TYR A 254 8.60 -8.92 -3.74
C TYR A 254 10.05 -8.52 -3.97
N ALA A 255 10.43 -8.49 -5.24
CA ALA A 255 11.68 -7.86 -5.64
C ALA A 255 11.59 -6.36 -5.36
N ASP A 256 12.60 -5.79 -4.72
CA ASP A 256 12.72 -4.34 -4.55
C ASP A 256 13.63 -3.80 -5.65
N LYS A 257 13.09 -2.91 -6.50
CA LYS A 257 13.80 -2.37 -7.68
C LYS A 257 14.48 -1.03 -7.42
N ASP A 258 14.16 -0.40 -6.29
CA ASP A 258 14.57 0.96 -5.95
C ASP A 258 15.28 0.96 -4.58
N VAL A 259 16.24 0.03 -4.43
CA VAL A 259 17.08 -0.02 -3.23
C VAL A 259 18.24 0.95 -3.40
N ASP A 260 18.22 2.02 -2.62
CA ASP A 260 19.33 2.98 -2.53
C ASP A 260 20.08 2.75 -1.24
N VAL A 261 21.40 2.54 -1.30
CA VAL A 261 22.27 2.29 -0.14
C VAL A 261 23.28 3.41 -0.03
N TYR A 262 23.40 3.97 1.17
CA TYR A 262 24.26 5.10 1.48
C TYR A 262 25.17 4.76 2.64
N PHE A 263 26.42 5.20 2.56
CA PHE A 263 27.42 5.03 3.61
C PHE A 263 27.78 6.38 4.21
N TYR A 264 27.81 6.44 5.55
CA TYR A 264 28.10 7.64 6.31
C TYR A 264 29.10 7.38 7.44
N ALA A 265 29.80 8.42 7.86
CA ALA A 265 30.61 8.46 9.08
C ALA A 265 30.04 9.52 10.03
N SER A 266 29.36 9.09 11.10
CA SER A 266 28.71 9.96 12.09
C SER A 266 29.47 10.01 13.41
N ARG A 267 29.23 11.05 14.21
CA ARG A 267 29.73 11.12 15.61
C ARG A 267 28.81 10.38 16.58
N ASP A 268 27.57 10.14 16.19
CA ASP A 268 26.55 9.48 16.99
C ASP A 268 26.20 8.10 16.43
N GLN A 269 25.61 7.25 17.29
CA GLN A 269 25.13 5.92 16.87
C GLN A 269 23.74 5.96 16.22
N SER A 270 23.19 7.16 16.01
CA SER A 270 21.89 7.39 15.42
C SER A 270 22.03 7.98 14.03
N PHE A 271 21.18 7.56 13.10
CA PHE A 271 21.06 8.18 11.80
C PHE A 271 19.80 9.06 11.76
N GLY A 272 19.98 10.36 11.51
CA GLY A 272 18.89 11.35 11.46
C GLY A 272 19.10 12.38 10.35
N PRO A 273 18.20 13.38 10.22
CA PRO A 273 18.23 14.37 9.13
C PRO A 273 19.50 15.24 9.05
N LEU A 274 20.40 15.16 10.04
CA LEU A 274 21.61 15.96 10.16
C LEU A 274 22.80 15.44 9.32
N ASP A 275 22.77 14.21 8.79
CA ASP A 275 23.96 13.58 8.17
C ASP A 275 23.94 13.51 6.64
N ARG A 276 23.03 14.21 5.93
CA ARG A 276 22.94 14.02 4.46
C ARG A 276 24.16 14.53 3.68
N GLU A 277 24.87 15.54 4.18
CA GLU A 277 26.12 16.03 3.55
C GLU A 277 27.37 15.84 4.42
N GLU A 278 27.29 16.04 5.74
CA GLU A 278 28.43 15.78 6.62
C GLU A 278 28.65 14.27 6.79
N GLY A 279 29.89 13.82 6.51
CA GLY A 279 30.27 12.43 6.72
C GLY A 279 29.81 11.46 5.62
N PHE A 280 29.19 11.93 4.53
CA PHE A 280 28.85 11.08 3.38
C PHE A 280 30.11 10.43 2.78
N LEU A 281 30.07 9.12 2.58
CA LEU A 281 31.19 8.32 2.06
C LEU A 281 30.92 7.91 0.61
N GLY A 282 29.72 7.42 0.33
CA GLY A 282 29.37 6.92 -1.00
C GLY A 282 27.97 6.32 -1.03
N LYS A 283 27.50 5.98 -2.23
CA LYS A 283 26.17 5.40 -2.45
C LYS A 283 26.12 4.40 -3.60
N TYR A 284 25.11 3.54 -3.54
CA TYR A 284 24.63 2.69 -4.63
C TYR A 284 23.17 3.03 -4.83
N GLU A 285 22.76 3.37 -6.04
CA GLU A 285 21.38 3.78 -6.33
C GLU A 285 20.73 2.83 -7.33
N ASN A 286 19.39 2.75 -7.29
CA ASN A 286 18.59 1.93 -8.20
C ASN A 286 19.03 0.46 -8.21
N GLN A 287 19.34 -0.06 -7.02
CA GLN A 287 19.75 -1.45 -6.89
C GLN A 287 18.51 -2.35 -6.88
N TYR A 288 18.68 -3.53 -7.47
CA TYR A 288 17.64 -4.52 -7.58
C TYR A 288 17.93 -5.69 -6.64
N LEU A 289 16.97 -6.03 -5.79
CA LEU A 289 17.09 -7.09 -4.80
C LEU A 289 15.91 -8.07 -4.91
N GLU A 290 16.18 -9.24 -5.49
CA GLU A 290 15.21 -10.32 -5.66
C GLU A 290 14.60 -10.78 -4.32
N PRO A 291 13.39 -11.38 -4.32
CA PRO A 291 12.81 -12.03 -3.15
C PRO A 291 13.77 -13.07 -2.57
N TYR A 292 13.87 -13.12 -1.24
CA TYR A 292 14.73 -14.08 -0.52
C TYR A 292 16.22 -14.03 -0.91
N ALA A 293 16.68 -12.94 -1.52
CA ALA A 293 18.05 -12.76 -1.95
C ALA A 293 18.86 -11.86 -0.98
N THR A 294 20.19 -11.93 -1.13
CA THR A 294 21.14 -11.07 -0.43
C THR A 294 21.88 -10.19 -1.43
N GLY A 295 21.87 -8.88 -1.20
CA GLY A 295 22.69 -7.91 -1.91
C GLY A 295 23.92 -7.55 -1.07
N GLU A 296 25.08 -7.46 -1.70
CA GLU A 296 26.33 -7.03 -1.06
C GLU A 296 26.74 -5.66 -1.61
N TYR A 297 26.96 -4.70 -0.70
CA TYR A 297 27.39 -3.36 -1.05
C TYR A 297 28.66 -3.01 -0.27
N GLU A 298 29.72 -2.64 -0.98
CA GLU A 298 31.05 -2.41 -0.38
C GLU A 298 31.69 -1.12 -0.87
N TYR A 299 31.84 -0.15 0.03
CA TYR A 299 32.58 1.08 -0.26
C TYR A 299 34.05 0.96 0.16
N LYS A 300 34.96 1.13 -0.79
CA LYS A 300 36.40 0.83 -0.66
C LYS A 300 37.27 2.07 -0.55
N ASN A 301 38.44 1.89 0.04
CA ASN A 301 39.50 2.90 0.15
C ASN A 301 39.06 4.19 0.86
N ILE A 302 38.20 4.05 1.88
CA ILE A 302 37.70 5.18 2.65
C ILE A 302 38.86 5.82 3.38
N HIS A 303 39.08 7.11 3.10
CA HIS A 303 40.14 7.88 3.73
C HIS A 303 39.55 8.68 4.89
N ALA A 304 40.07 8.46 6.09
CA ALA A 304 39.71 9.26 7.25
C ALA A 304 40.47 10.59 7.23
N SER A 305 39.89 11.60 6.61
CA SER A 305 40.34 13.00 6.71
C SER A 305 39.65 13.78 7.83
N TRP A 306 38.82 13.11 8.64
CA TRP A 306 38.08 13.73 9.73
C TRP A 306 39.00 14.11 10.89
N GLY A 307 38.67 15.18 11.62
CA GLY A 307 39.37 15.54 12.86
C GLY A 307 39.28 14.43 13.91
N HIS A 308 40.25 14.43 14.85
CA HIS A 308 40.40 13.41 15.89
C HIS A 308 39.10 13.04 16.61
N GLY A 309 39.07 11.80 17.09
CA GLY A 309 37.99 11.25 17.86
C GLY A 309 37.28 10.10 17.16
N LYS A 310 36.22 9.67 17.82
CA LYS A 310 35.43 8.50 17.45
C LYS A 310 34.45 8.84 16.32
N ARG A 311 34.25 7.89 15.40
CA ARG A 311 33.23 7.91 14.35
C ARG A 311 32.55 6.56 14.27
N TYR A 312 31.25 6.56 14.01
CA TYR A 312 30.49 5.37 13.69
C TYR A 312 30.27 5.34 12.19
N ILE A 313 30.51 4.20 11.58
CA ILE A 313 30.21 4.03 10.16
C ILE A 313 28.84 3.38 10.04
N ILE A 314 27.98 4.01 9.26
CA ILE A 314 26.56 3.69 9.16
C ILE A 314 26.25 3.37 7.70
N ALA A 315 25.48 2.31 7.48
CA ALA A 315 24.78 2.13 6.21
C ALA A 315 23.33 2.52 6.45
N ALA A 316 22.82 3.39 5.59
CA ALA A 316 21.40 3.68 5.49
C ALA A 316 20.90 3.16 4.15
N TRP A 317 19.68 2.66 4.10
CA TRP A 317 19.03 2.27 2.85
C TRP A 317 17.60 2.76 2.77
N LYS A 318 17.20 3.09 1.55
CA LYS A 318 15.82 3.34 1.17
C LYS A 318 15.38 2.22 0.24
N SER A 319 14.12 1.86 0.33
CA SER A 319 13.56 0.72 -0.39
C SER A 319 12.14 1.08 -0.83
N ALA A 320 11.67 0.56 -1.97
CA ALA A 320 10.29 0.78 -2.42
C ALA A 320 9.26 0.24 -1.41
N CYS A 321 9.69 -0.71 -0.58
CA CYS A 321 8.91 -1.30 0.48
C CYS A 321 8.78 -0.45 1.75
N ASP A 322 9.75 0.41 2.07
CA ASP A 322 9.65 1.38 3.17
C ASP A 322 9.72 2.82 2.62
N LYS A 323 8.55 3.35 2.28
CA LYS A 323 8.42 4.71 1.73
C LYS A 323 8.50 5.82 2.78
N THR A 324 8.62 5.47 4.06
CA THR A 324 8.41 6.44 5.15
C THR A 324 9.68 7.01 5.76
N ASP A 325 10.84 6.37 5.62
CA ASP A 325 12.16 6.93 5.99
C ASP A 325 13.31 5.99 5.56
N TYR A 326 14.57 6.41 5.77
CA TYR A 326 15.72 5.51 5.66
C TYR A 326 15.74 4.50 6.81
N SER A 327 15.89 3.23 6.48
CA SER A 327 16.35 2.23 7.45
C SER A 327 17.87 2.29 7.56
N TRP A 328 18.45 1.94 8.70
CA TRP A 328 19.90 2.06 8.89
C TRP A 328 20.45 1.06 9.89
N VAL A 329 21.76 0.84 9.81
CA VAL A 329 22.51 -0.02 10.74
C VAL A 329 23.93 0.55 10.97
N VAL A 330 24.38 0.51 12.22
CA VAL A 330 25.78 0.80 12.57
C VAL A 330 26.62 -0.41 12.20
N LEU A 331 27.57 -0.20 11.32
CA LEU A 331 28.42 -1.26 10.76
C LEU A 331 29.70 -1.46 11.59
N GLY A 332 30.10 -0.44 12.33
CA GLY A 332 31.25 -0.46 13.21
C GLY A 332 31.71 0.92 13.68
N GLU A 333 32.74 0.93 14.50
CA GLU A 333 33.38 2.12 15.07
C GLU A 333 34.80 2.31 14.52
N VAL A 334 35.15 3.56 14.29
CA VAL A 334 36.47 3.99 13.84
C VAL A 334 37.01 5.04 14.81
N ASN A 335 38.19 4.80 15.37
CA ASN A 335 38.89 5.72 16.26
C ASN A 335 40.06 6.40 15.53
N ILE A 336 39.99 7.73 15.41
CA ILE A 336 41.06 8.56 14.84
C ILE A 336 41.86 9.17 15.97
N ARG A 337 43.10 8.71 16.14
CA ARG A 337 44.06 9.21 17.12
C ARG A 337 45.14 10.03 16.41
N GLN A 338 45.99 10.70 17.19
CA GLN A 338 47.15 11.46 16.68
C GLN A 338 48.28 10.53 16.26
#